data_AF-A0A2E5FWU3-F1
#
_entry.id   AF-A0A2E5FWU3-F1
#
_cell.length_a   1.000
_cell.length_b   1.000
_cell.length_c   1.000
_cell.angle_alpha   90.00
_cell.angle_beta   90.00
_cell.angle_gamma   90.00
#
_symmetry.space_group_name_H-M   'P 1'
#
loop_
_entity.id
_entity.type
_entity.pdbx_description
1 polymer ?
#
loop_
_entity_poly.entity_id
_entity_poly.type
_entity_poly.pdbx_seq_one_letter_code
_entity_poly.pdbx_strand_id
1 'polypeptide(L)'
;MSRKPVGNAPRREPIRTRWIWGVFAVLFVLLNPWYFPAGSSRLVGGVPLWAWVILAVCLALSLFLHFVCAVYWQTGDESDE
;
A
#
# COMPACT_ATOMS: atom_id res chain seq x y z
N MET A 1 -35.37 27.90 -17.05
CA MET A 1 -34.40 27.65 -15.94
C MET A 1 -33.60 26.40 -16.31
N SER A 2 -32.48 26.56 -17.01
CA SER A 2 -31.71 25.44 -17.57
C SER A 2 -30.68 24.97 -16.55
N ARG A 3 -30.91 23.80 -15.96
CA ARG A 3 -29.94 23.16 -15.05
C ARG A 3 -28.72 22.78 -15.88
N LYS A 4 -27.57 23.42 -15.62
CA LYS A 4 -26.30 22.99 -16.21
C LYS A 4 -26.01 21.55 -15.76
N PRO A 5 -25.49 20.67 -16.64
CA PRO A 5 -25.10 19.33 -16.23
C PRO A 5 -23.97 19.45 -15.20
N VAL A 6 -24.17 18.82 -14.05
CA VAL A 6 -23.13 18.66 -13.03
C VAL A 6 -21.97 17.96 -13.72
N GLY A 7 -20.83 18.65 -13.82
CA GLY A 7 -19.62 18.10 -14.40
C GLY A 7 -19.24 16.86 -13.60
N ASN A 8 -19.29 15.69 -14.24
CA ASN A 8 -18.75 14.46 -13.68
C ASN A 8 -17.23 14.64 -13.60
N ALA A 9 -16.73 15.17 -12.48
CA ALA A 9 -15.32 15.10 -12.16
C ALA A 9 -14.93 13.62 -12.30
N PRO A 10 -13.89 13.28 -13.07
CA PRO A 10 -13.55 11.88 -13.31
C PRO A 10 -13.24 11.27 -11.95
N ARG A 11 -14.12 10.34 -11.50
CA ARG A 11 -13.88 9.45 -10.37
C ARG A 11 -12.52 8.81 -10.63
N ARG A 12 -11.49 9.33 -9.96
CA ARG A 12 -10.11 8.95 -10.22
C ARG A 12 -9.93 7.60 -9.55
N GLU A 13 -10.24 6.54 -10.29
CA GLU A 13 -10.30 5.19 -9.74
C GLU A 13 -8.97 4.85 -9.05
N PRO A 14 -9.02 4.41 -7.78
CA PRO A 14 -7.82 4.15 -6.97
C PRO A 14 -6.88 3.17 -7.67
N ILE A 15 -7.48 2.18 -8.33
CA ILE A 15 -6.85 1.09 -9.08
C ILE A 15 -6.01 1.56 -10.28
N ARG A 16 -6.29 2.76 -10.83
CA ARG A 16 -5.58 3.32 -11.99
C ARG A 16 -4.30 4.07 -11.60
N THR A 17 -4.03 4.23 -10.30
CA THR A 17 -2.81 4.88 -9.82
C THR A 17 -1.64 3.90 -9.90
N ARG A 18 -0.90 3.96 -11.02
CA ARG A 18 0.27 3.10 -11.32
C ARG A 18 1.32 3.04 -10.21
N TRP A 19 1.40 4.07 -9.36
CA TRP A 19 2.32 4.11 -8.23
C TRP A 19 1.99 3.10 -7.13
N ILE A 20 0.70 2.78 -6.91
CA ILE A 20 0.26 1.80 -5.90
C ILE A 20 0.83 0.41 -6.23
N TRP A 21 0.79 0.04 -7.51
CA TRP A 21 1.39 -1.21 -8.01
C TRP A 21 2.91 -1.27 -7.82
N GLY A 22 3.60 -0.13 -7.98
CA GLY A 22 5.03 -0.03 -7.72
C GLY A 22 5.37 -0.30 -6.25
N VAL A 23 4.66 0.34 -5.32
CA VAL A 23 4.83 0.11 -3.88
C VAL A 23 4.50 -1.35 -3.52
N PHE A 24 3.41 -1.89 -4.07
CA PHE A 24 3.01 -3.28 -3.83
C PHE A 24 4.07 -4.28 -4.32
N ALA A 25 4.61 -4.08 -5.53
CA ALA A 25 5.68 -4.92 -6.08
C ALA A 25 6.95 -4.85 -5.21
N VAL A 26 7.32 -3.66 -4.74
CA VAL A 26 8.47 -3.48 -3.83
C VAL A 26 8.24 -4.23 -2.51
N LEU A 27 7.08 -4.05 -1.86
CA LEU A 27 6.74 -4.77 -0.63
C LEU A 27 6.78 -6.29 -0.85
N PHE A 28 6.30 -6.78 -1.99
CA PHE A 28 6.30 -8.21 -2.31
C PHE A 28 7.72 -8.76 -2.50
N VAL A 29 8.61 -8.02 -3.15
CA VAL A 29 10.03 -8.38 -3.29
C VAL A 29 10.75 -8.39 -1.94
N LEU A 30 10.42 -7.45 -1.05
CA LEU A 30 10.99 -7.38 0.31
C LEU A 30 10.46 -8.49 1.23
N LEU A 31 9.28 -9.05 0.95
CA LEU A 31 8.74 -10.19 1.71
C LEU A 31 9.57 -11.47 1.50
N ASN A 32 10.13 -11.64 0.30
CA ASN A 32 10.96 -12.79 0.01
C ASN A 32 12.39 -12.53 0.49
N PRO A 33 12.98 -13.33 1.38
CA PRO A 33 14.33 -13.08 1.90
C PRO A 33 15.46 -13.48 0.93
N TRP A 34 15.19 -13.65 -0.38
CA TRP A 34 16.20 -13.99 -1.41
C TRP A 34 17.41 -13.04 -1.49
N TYR A 35 17.27 -11.81 -1.00
CA TYR A 35 18.35 -10.82 -0.92
C TYR A 35 19.33 -11.11 0.23
N PHE A 36 19.00 -12.03 1.14
CA PHE A 36 19.93 -12.51 2.17
C PHE A 36 20.77 -13.69 1.64
N PRO A 37 22.10 -13.66 1.79
CA PRO A 37 22.93 -14.78 1.40
C PRO A 37 22.64 -16.00 2.29
N ALA A 38 22.52 -17.17 1.66
CA ALA A 38 22.08 -18.43 2.28
C ALA A 38 22.88 -18.87 3.52
N GLY A 39 24.08 -18.32 3.74
CA GLY A 39 24.95 -18.63 4.88
C GLY A 39 25.05 -17.56 5.97
N SER A 40 24.39 -16.41 5.84
CA SER A 40 24.49 -15.31 6.82
C SER A 40 23.13 -14.94 7.38
N SER A 41 22.58 -15.80 8.23
CA SER A 41 21.50 -15.42 9.15
C SER A 41 22.10 -14.58 10.28
N ARG A 42 22.37 -13.29 10.02
CA ARG A 42 22.69 -12.35 11.11
C ARG A 42 21.51 -12.37 12.09
N LEU A 43 21.72 -12.94 13.26
CA LEU A 43 20.72 -13.01 14.32
C LEU A 43 20.74 -11.71 15.10
N VAL A 44 19.56 -11.12 15.29
CA VAL A 44 19.34 -9.95 16.14
C VAL A 44 18.38 -10.38 17.23
N GLY A 45 18.87 -10.48 18.47
CA GLY A 45 18.07 -10.95 19.60
C GLY A 45 17.59 -12.41 19.49
N GLY A 46 18.34 -13.26 18.79
CA GLY A 46 17.96 -14.67 18.53
C GLY A 46 17.04 -14.88 17.34
N VAL A 47 16.54 -13.80 16.72
CA VAL A 47 15.69 -13.84 15.53
C VAL A 47 16.50 -13.42 14.30
N PRO A 48 16.38 -14.10 13.15
CA PRO A 48 17.06 -13.69 11.94
C PRO A 48 16.67 -12.26 11.50
N LEU A 49 17.65 -11.48 11.05
CA LEU A 49 17.42 -10.09 10.61
C LEU A 49 16.35 -10.01 9.52
N TRP A 50 16.32 -10.98 8.60
CA TRP A 50 15.30 -11.04 7.55
C TRP A 50 13.87 -11.16 8.10
N ALA A 51 13.66 -11.81 9.24
CA ALA A 51 12.35 -11.90 9.87
C ALA A 51 11.88 -10.54 10.41
N TRP A 52 12.80 -9.72 10.95
CA TRP A 52 12.50 -8.34 11.35
C TRP A 52 12.13 -7.47 10.16
N VAL A 53 12.79 -7.66 9.01
CA VAL A 53 12.43 -6.96 7.77
C VAL A 53 11.02 -7.34 7.32
N ILE A 54 10.70 -8.63 7.28
CA ILE A 54 9.35 -9.10 6.93
C ILE A 54 8.30 -8.53 7.88
N LEU A 55 8.57 -8.50 9.19
CA LEU A 55 7.67 -7.91 10.18
C LEU A 55 7.40 -6.43 9.87
N ALA A 56 8.44 -5.65 9.60
CA ALA A 56 8.32 -4.24 9.24
C ALA A 56 7.55 -4.05 7.93
N VAL A 57 7.78 -4.93 6.94
CA VAL A 57 7.10 -4.88 5.65
C VAL A 57 5.61 -5.24 5.78
N CYS A 58 5.26 -6.20 6.63
CA CYS A 58 3.86 -6.52 6.95
C CYS A 58 3.15 -5.33 7.62
N LEU A 59 3.82 -4.65 8.54
CA LEU A 59 3.29 -3.44 9.16
C LEU A 59 3.10 -2.32 8.13
N ALA A 60 4.10 -2.09 7.27
CA ALA A 60 4.02 -1.12 6.20
C ALA A 60 2.89 -1.45 5.21
N LEU A 61 2.71 -2.73 4.86
CA LEU A 61 1.62 -3.20 4.00
C LEU A 61 0.24 -2.91 4.62
N SER A 62 0.09 -3.18 5.92
CA SER A 62 -1.15 -2.87 6.66
C SER A 62 -1.48 -1.39 6.61
N LEU A 63 -0.50 -0.53 6.94
CA LEU A 63 -0.66 0.93 6.88
C LEU A 63 -0.93 1.41 5.46
N PHE A 64 -0.27 0.82 4.47
CA PHE A 64 -0.48 1.14 3.06
C PHE A 64 -1.89 0.81 2.60
N LEU A 65 -2.42 -0.37 2.94
CA LEU A 65 -3.81 -0.74 2.64
C LEU A 65 -4.78 0.21 3.35
N HIS A 66 -4.55 0.49 4.63
CA HIS A 66 -5.38 1.44 5.38
C HIS A 66 -5.36 2.84 4.75
N PHE A 67 -4.19 3.35 4.38
CA PHE A 67 -4.03 4.62 3.68
C PHE A 67 -4.74 4.63 2.33
N VAL A 68 -4.61 3.55 1.55
CA VAL A 68 -5.27 3.42 0.24
C VAL A 68 -6.78 3.46 0.44
N CYS A 69 -7.32 2.71 1.40
CA CYS A 69 -8.74 2.77 1.74
C CYS A 69 -9.15 4.18 2.21
N ALA A 70 -8.45 4.78 3.17
CA ALA A 70 -8.81 6.10 3.69
C ALA A 70 -8.78 7.19 2.61
N VAL A 71 -7.72 7.29 1.80
CA VAL A 71 -7.55 8.37 0.83
C VAL A 71 -8.40 8.16 -0.42
N TYR A 72 -8.50 6.92 -0.90
CA TYR A 72 -9.10 6.64 -2.20
C TYR A 72 -10.51 6.04 -2.13
N TRP A 73 -10.93 5.49 -0.98
CA TRP A 73 -12.30 5.01 -0.78
C TRP A 73 -13.20 6.09 -0.18
N GLN A 74 -12.68 7.01 0.64
CA GLN A 74 -13.48 8.12 1.20
C GLN A 74 -13.82 9.23 0.19
N THR A 75 -13.37 9.15 -1.06
CA THR A 75 -13.80 10.08 -2.12
C THR A 75 -15.26 9.86 -2.57
N GLY A 76 -15.99 8.97 -1.90
CA GLY A 76 -17.37 8.61 -2.23
C GLY A 76 -18.44 9.00 -1.22
N ASP A 77 -18.11 9.54 -0.03
CA ASP A 77 -19.11 9.61 1.05
C ASP A 77 -18.90 10.73 2.10
N GLU A 78 -18.47 11.92 1.70
CA GLU A 78 -18.61 13.14 2.52
C GLU A 78 -19.33 14.27 1.76
N SER A 79 -20.36 13.86 1.01
CA SER A 79 -21.39 14.79 0.52
C SER A 79 -22.75 14.18 0.79
N ASP A 80 -23.09 13.96 2.05
CA ASP A 80 -24.48 13.97 2.47
C ASP A 80 -24.57 14.75 3.79
N GLU A 81 -25.41 15.77 3.69
CA GLU A 81 -25.84 16.75 4.69
C GLU A 81 -26.58 16.10 5.87
#